data_AF-A0A4Y9ZZG7-F1
#
_entry.id   AF-A0A4Y9ZZG7-F1
#
_cell.length_a   1.000
_cell.length_b   1.000
_cell.length_c   1.000
_cell.angle_alpha   90.00
_cell.angle_beta   90.00
_cell.angle_gamma   90.00
#
_symmetry.space_group_name_H-M   'P 1'
#
loop_
_entity.id
_entity.type
_entity.pdbx_description
1 polymer ?
#
loop_
_entity_poly.entity_id
_entity_poly.type
_entity_poly.pdbx_seq_one_letter_code
_entity_poly.pdbx_strand_id
1 'polypeptide(L)'
;MLKRLLSGLDSTADELAVHQFLQSDDLALHPDNHTAFLLDVLQVPDGEMEHIVVLPLLRPHNNPEFETTAEVVDFIEQILKGLRFMHTNGVAHGRWAICNNIMMDATAMYPAGFHPGKTRMRPDMSGSAAYYSRSQRPVTYYFTDFREARRYPTEAAPLVSPSADEDRIEPEHEGPLLARDPFAADIYSMGKLLQTDFPNAHFLAPLIADMILKDPAARPSIDEVIARFADIRSAISPLQLALPILDLL
;
A
#
# COMPACT_ATOMS: atom_id res chain seq x y z
N MET A 1 -6.00 -11.14 10.49
CA MET A 1 -4.89 -10.58 11.29
C MET A 1 -5.49 -9.74 12.42
N LEU A 2 -4.77 -9.55 13.54
CA LEU A 2 -5.23 -8.71 14.65
C LEU A 2 -4.22 -7.60 14.88
N LYS A 3 -4.70 -6.36 15.02
CA LYS A 3 -3.86 -5.19 15.33
C LYS A 3 -4.43 -4.46 16.54
N ARG A 4 -3.63 -4.29 17.59
CA ARG A 4 -3.98 -3.50 18.77
C ARG A 4 -3.69 -2.02 18.50
N LEU A 5 -4.66 -1.16 18.75
CA LEU A 5 -4.64 0.29 18.62
C LEU A 5 -4.92 0.95 19.98
N LEU A 6 -4.26 2.07 20.26
CA LEU A 6 -4.32 2.80 21.54
C LEU A 6 -4.86 4.21 21.34
N SER A 7 -6.17 4.42 21.25
CA SER A 7 -6.83 5.74 21.19
C SER A 7 -6.31 6.73 22.28
N GLY A 8 -6.30 8.03 22.03
CA GLY A 8 -6.10 9.04 23.10
C GLY A 8 -4.66 9.53 23.38
N LEU A 9 -3.67 9.15 22.57
CA LEU A 9 -2.34 9.80 22.55
C LEU A 9 -2.10 10.36 21.14
N ASP A 10 -2.79 11.46 20.78
CA ASP A 10 -2.59 12.34 19.59
C ASP A 10 -2.25 11.70 18.21
N SER A 11 -2.41 10.39 18.01
CA SER A 11 -1.95 9.71 16.78
C SER A 11 -2.78 8.49 16.36
N THR A 12 -3.56 7.92 17.27
CA THR A 12 -4.35 6.68 17.05
C THR A 12 -5.83 6.92 16.85
N ALA A 13 -6.34 8.09 17.26
CA ALA A 13 -7.67 8.55 16.91
C ALA A 13 -7.79 8.76 15.38
N ASP A 14 -6.65 9.00 14.70
CA ASP A 14 -6.60 9.15 13.25
C ASP A 14 -6.61 7.81 12.52
N GLU A 15 -5.87 6.79 12.99
CA GLU A 15 -5.75 5.52 12.26
C GLU A 15 -7.11 4.81 12.08
N LEU A 16 -7.81 4.55 13.19
CA LEU A 16 -9.09 3.83 13.13
C LEU A 16 -10.15 4.65 12.40
N ALA A 17 -10.18 5.98 12.62
CA ALA A 17 -11.16 6.85 11.97
C ALA A 17 -10.93 6.95 10.46
N VAL A 18 -9.68 7.07 10.01
CA VAL A 18 -9.33 7.05 8.57
C VAL A 18 -9.72 5.71 7.96
N HIS A 19 -9.40 4.61 8.63
CA HIS A 19 -9.72 3.28 8.12
C HIS A 19 -11.24 3.06 8.03
N GLN A 20 -12.00 3.43 9.06
CA GLN A 20 -13.46 3.38 9.05
C GLN A 20 -14.06 4.28 7.98
N PHE A 21 -13.49 5.48 7.76
CA PHE A 21 -13.93 6.37 6.70
C PHE A 21 -13.76 5.73 5.31
N LEU A 22 -12.59 5.15 5.01
CA LEU A 22 -12.32 4.46 3.74
C LEU A 22 -13.17 3.20 3.56
N GLN A 23 -13.78 2.69 4.63
CA GLN A 23 -14.69 1.54 4.65
C GLN A 23 -16.15 1.93 4.90
N SER A 24 -16.50 3.21 4.73
CA SER A 24 -17.89 3.67 4.83
C SER A 24 -18.69 3.38 3.56
N ASP A 25 -19.98 3.08 3.72
CA ASP A 25 -21.02 2.97 2.67
C ASP A 25 -20.50 2.74 1.23
N ASP A 26 -20.62 3.76 0.37
CA ASP A 26 -20.25 3.70 -1.04
C ASP A 26 -18.73 3.57 -1.28
N LEU A 27 -17.91 4.04 -0.33
CA LEU A 27 -16.44 3.96 -0.42
C LEU A 27 -15.97 2.52 -0.31
N ALA A 28 -16.58 1.71 0.58
CA ALA A 28 -16.27 0.29 0.72
C ALA A 28 -16.59 -0.52 -0.54
N LEU A 29 -17.59 -0.09 -1.32
CA LEU A 29 -18.02 -0.75 -2.55
C LEU A 29 -17.28 -0.25 -3.81
N HIS A 30 -16.45 0.77 -3.67
CA HIS A 30 -15.74 1.35 -4.80
C HIS A 30 -14.71 0.36 -5.37
N PRO A 31 -14.69 0.10 -6.70
CA PRO A 31 -13.83 -0.94 -7.28
C PRO A 31 -12.33 -0.64 -7.15
N ASP A 32 -11.95 0.64 -7.10
CA ASP A 32 -10.55 1.06 -6.88
C ASP A 32 -10.19 1.14 -5.38
N ASN A 33 -11.10 0.78 -4.46
CA ASN A 33 -10.78 0.76 -3.03
C ASN A 33 -9.94 -0.46 -2.68
N HIS A 34 -8.63 -0.29 -2.77
CA HIS A 34 -7.64 -1.26 -2.33
C HIS A 34 -7.23 -1.04 -0.86
N THR A 35 -8.11 -0.60 0.02
CA THR A 35 -7.84 -0.57 1.47
C THR A 35 -8.34 -1.86 2.11
N ALA A 36 -7.55 -2.48 3.00
CA ALA A 36 -7.94 -3.75 3.59
C ALA A 36 -9.25 -3.62 4.37
N PHE A 37 -10.18 -4.56 4.21
CA PHE A 37 -11.48 -4.46 4.87
C PHE A 37 -11.40 -4.71 6.39
N LEU A 38 -12.23 -3.98 7.14
CA LEU A 38 -12.42 -4.19 8.57
C LEU A 38 -13.46 -5.31 8.76
N LEU A 39 -13.06 -6.41 9.39
CA LEU A 39 -13.99 -7.47 9.76
C LEU A 39 -14.74 -7.14 11.06
N ASP A 40 -14.02 -6.57 12.02
CA ASP A 40 -14.57 -6.18 13.32
C ASP A 40 -13.62 -5.20 14.03
N VAL A 41 -14.15 -4.46 15.01
CA VAL A 41 -13.39 -3.59 15.91
C VAL A 41 -13.81 -3.90 17.34
N LEU A 42 -12.93 -4.57 18.08
CA LEU A 42 -13.21 -5.03 19.43
C LEU A 42 -12.66 -4.04 20.46
N GLN A 43 -13.49 -3.61 21.41
CA GLN A 43 -13.02 -2.86 22.58
C GLN A 43 -12.25 -3.80 23.53
N VAL A 44 -11.09 -3.38 24.01
CA VAL A 44 -10.36 -4.13 25.04
C VAL A 44 -11.03 -3.91 26.41
N PRO A 45 -11.36 -4.98 27.16
CA PRO A 45 -11.87 -4.84 28.53
C PRO A 45 -10.87 -4.06 29.40
N ASP A 46 -11.36 -3.12 30.20
CA ASP A 46 -10.58 -2.23 31.09
C ASP A 46 -9.60 -1.26 30.38
N GLY A 47 -9.60 -1.23 29.04
CA GLY A 47 -8.87 -0.25 28.23
C GLY A 47 -9.85 0.64 27.49
N GLU A 48 -10.38 1.69 28.13
CA GLU A 48 -11.38 2.59 27.53
C GLU A 48 -10.93 3.19 26.19
N MET A 49 -9.63 3.27 25.99
CA MET A 49 -9.01 3.84 24.80
C MET A 49 -8.29 2.79 23.96
N GLU A 50 -8.60 1.51 24.11
CA GLU A 50 -7.91 0.44 23.39
C GLU A 50 -8.85 -0.37 22.51
N HIS A 51 -8.46 -0.51 21.25
CA HIS A 51 -9.22 -1.25 20.26
C HIS A 51 -8.35 -2.35 19.64
N ILE A 52 -8.97 -3.48 19.31
CA ILE A 52 -8.37 -4.53 18.48
C ILE A 52 -9.10 -4.50 17.14
N VAL A 53 -8.38 -4.10 16.10
CA VAL A 53 -8.86 -4.16 14.73
C VAL A 53 -8.66 -5.58 14.20
N VAL A 54 -9.76 -6.17 13.72
CA VAL A 54 -9.79 -7.49 13.09
C VAL A 54 -9.78 -7.31 11.58
N LEU A 55 -8.72 -7.79 10.95
CA LEU A 55 -8.55 -7.77 9.49
C LEU A 55 -8.64 -9.20 8.93
N PRO A 56 -8.93 -9.38 7.64
CA PRO A 56 -8.67 -10.64 6.95
C PRO A 56 -7.24 -11.15 7.16
N LEU A 57 -7.03 -12.45 6.96
CA LEU A 57 -5.69 -13.01 6.93
C LEU A 57 -5.08 -12.73 5.55
N LEU A 58 -4.32 -11.64 5.46
CA LEU A 58 -3.61 -11.26 4.24
C LEU A 58 -2.15 -11.73 4.30
N ARG A 59 -1.51 -11.75 3.14
CA ARG A 59 -0.11 -12.15 2.96
C ARG A 59 0.72 -11.00 2.40
N PRO A 60 2.02 -10.85 2.73
CA PRO A 60 2.86 -9.87 2.07
C PRO A 60 2.81 -10.01 0.54
N HIS A 61 2.66 -8.90 -0.17
CA HIS A 61 2.44 -8.89 -1.62
C HIS A 61 3.56 -9.58 -2.41
N ASN A 62 4.79 -9.59 -1.89
CA ASN A 62 5.98 -10.20 -2.50
C ASN A 62 6.26 -11.64 -2.00
N ASN A 63 5.31 -12.26 -1.29
CA ASN A 63 5.43 -13.63 -0.82
C ASN A 63 4.27 -14.52 -1.32
N PRO A 64 4.49 -15.47 -2.26
CA PRO A 64 5.77 -15.82 -2.89
C PRO A 64 6.24 -14.70 -3.84
N GLU A 65 7.46 -14.77 -4.34
CA GLU A 65 7.98 -13.76 -5.28
C GLU A 65 7.12 -13.66 -6.55
N PHE A 66 7.23 -12.55 -7.27
CA PHE A 66 6.57 -12.37 -8.56
C PHE A 66 7.27 -13.23 -9.63
N GLU A 67 6.50 -13.96 -10.43
CA GLU A 67 7.07 -14.89 -11.41
C GLU A 67 7.22 -14.25 -12.81
N THR A 68 6.26 -13.41 -13.21
CA THR A 68 6.22 -12.84 -14.57
C THR A 68 6.05 -11.32 -14.55
N THR A 69 6.44 -10.66 -15.64
CA THR A 69 6.19 -9.22 -15.85
C THR A 69 4.70 -8.89 -15.75
N ALA A 70 3.81 -9.77 -16.21
CA ALA A 70 2.36 -9.58 -16.08
C ALA A 70 1.91 -9.44 -14.62
N GLU A 71 2.47 -10.23 -13.70
CA GLU A 71 2.11 -10.18 -12.28
C GLU A 71 2.56 -8.87 -11.63
N VAL A 72 3.72 -8.36 -12.00
CA VAL A 72 4.24 -7.05 -11.54
C VAL A 72 3.37 -5.93 -12.04
N VAL A 73 3.04 -5.96 -13.32
CA VAL A 73 2.23 -4.92 -13.95
C VAL A 73 0.82 -4.89 -13.35
N ASP A 74 0.22 -6.04 -13.09
CA ASP A 74 -1.06 -6.15 -12.40
C ASP A 74 -0.99 -5.60 -10.96
N PHE A 75 0.07 -5.93 -10.22
CA PHE A 75 0.33 -5.38 -8.90
C PHE A 75 0.40 -3.85 -8.90
N ILE A 76 1.21 -3.27 -9.79
CA ILE A 76 1.39 -1.83 -9.88
C ILE A 76 0.07 -1.14 -10.24
N GLU A 77 -0.69 -1.70 -11.17
CA GLU A 77 -1.98 -1.12 -11.56
C GLU A 77 -2.95 -1.05 -10.38
N GLN A 78 -3.06 -2.13 -9.59
CA GLN A 78 -3.95 -2.19 -8.43
C GLN A 78 -3.54 -1.20 -7.33
N ILE A 79 -2.26 -1.13 -6.98
CA ILE A 79 -1.80 -0.23 -5.90
C ILE A 79 -1.87 1.24 -6.31
N LEU A 80 -1.67 1.58 -7.59
CA LEU A 80 -1.87 2.94 -8.09
C LEU A 80 -3.35 3.34 -8.03
N LYS A 81 -4.27 2.45 -8.42
CA LYS A 81 -5.72 2.67 -8.27
C LYS A 81 -6.11 2.90 -6.81
N GLY A 82 -5.59 2.08 -5.91
CA GLY A 82 -5.79 2.23 -4.48
C GLY A 82 -5.29 3.57 -3.94
N LEU A 83 -4.09 3.98 -4.35
CA LEU A 83 -3.53 5.26 -3.94
C LEU A 83 -4.33 6.45 -4.48
N ARG A 84 -4.75 6.40 -5.75
CA ARG A 84 -5.63 7.41 -6.33
C ARG A 84 -6.95 7.48 -5.57
N PHE A 85 -7.58 6.34 -5.29
CA PHE A 85 -8.81 6.29 -4.52
C PHE A 85 -8.68 7.00 -3.17
N MET A 86 -7.59 6.75 -2.44
CA MET A 86 -7.32 7.46 -1.17
C MET A 86 -7.14 8.96 -1.41
N HIS A 87 -6.32 9.36 -2.38
CA HIS A 87 -6.04 10.77 -2.69
C HIS A 87 -7.31 11.53 -3.11
N THR A 88 -8.17 10.93 -3.94
CA THR A 88 -9.46 11.51 -4.35
C THR A 88 -10.40 11.71 -3.17
N ASN A 89 -10.31 10.87 -2.14
CA ASN A 89 -11.08 10.99 -0.90
C ASN A 89 -10.38 11.86 0.17
N GLY A 90 -9.33 12.59 -0.23
CA GLY A 90 -8.57 13.47 0.66
C GLY A 90 -7.73 12.72 1.68
N VAL A 91 -7.41 11.46 1.47
CA VAL A 91 -6.58 10.67 2.39
C VAL A 91 -5.19 10.48 1.81
N ALA A 92 -4.16 10.88 2.56
CA ALA A 92 -2.80 10.43 2.33
C ALA A 92 -2.52 9.21 3.22
N HIS A 93 -1.91 8.17 2.68
CA HIS A 93 -1.66 6.91 3.40
C HIS A 93 -0.50 7.05 4.40
N GLY A 94 0.52 7.82 4.05
CA GLY A 94 1.67 8.08 4.90
C GLY A 94 2.92 7.36 4.41
N ARG A 95 4.05 8.04 4.62
CA ARG A 95 5.33 7.77 3.96
C ARG A 95 5.88 6.37 4.27
N TRP A 96 5.90 5.95 5.54
CA TRP A 96 6.46 4.66 5.95
C TRP A 96 5.50 3.51 5.84
N ALA A 97 4.21 3.84 5.77
CA ALA A 97 3.18 2.84 5.68
C ALA A 97 3.22 2.14 4.31
N ILE A 98 3.43 2.86 3.21
CA ILE A 98 3.41 2.26 1.86
C ILE A 98 4.51 1.19 1.67
N CYS A 99 5.75 1.44 2.07
CA CYS A 99 6.90 0.59 1.71
C CYS A 99 6.87 -0.84 2.28
N ASN A 100 6.03 -1.12 3.29
CA ASN A 100 5.97 -2.45 3.94
C ASN A 100 4.55 -2.97 4.18
N ASN A 101 3.51 -2.19 3.89
CA ASN A 101 2.14 -2.54 4.29
C ASN A 101 1.20 -2.77 3.10
N ILE A 102 1.75 -3.14 1.94
CA ILE A 102 0.95 -3.72 0.86
C ILE A 102 0.89 -5.23 1.02
N MET A 103 -0.33 -5.71 1.23
CA MET A 103 -0.66 -7.11 1.43
C MET A 103 -1.53 -7.60 0.28
N MET A 104 -1.72 -8.91 0.16
CA MET A 104 -2.60 -9.52 -0.84
C MET A 104 -3.55 -10.52 -0.19
N ASP A 105 -4.76 -10.61 -0.74
CA ASP A 105 -5.62 -11.76 -0.50
C ASP A 105 -5.11 -12.96 -1.31
N ALA A 106 -4.43 -13.86 -0.61
CA ALA A 106 -3.85 -15.06 -1.19
C ALA A 106 -4.77 -16.29 -1.12
N THR A 107 -6.05 -16.12 -0.74
CA THR A 107 -6.99 -17.23 -0.52
C THR A 107 -7.12 -18.13 -1.76
N ALA A 108 -7.20 -17.53 -2.95
CA ALA A 108 -7.28 -18.28 -4.21
C ALA A 108 -5.96 -19.01 -4.57
N MET A 109 -4.81 -18.43 -4.22
CA MET A 109 -3.50 -19.06 -4.43
C MET A 109 -3.28 -20.24 -3.48
N TYR A 110 -3.82 -20.18 -2.26
CA TYR A 110 -3.64 -21.17 -1.19
C TYR A 110 -4.97 -21.81 -0.79
N PRO A 111 -5.56 -22.71 -1.60
CA PRO A 111 -6.88 -23.30 -1.29
C PRO A 111 -6.89 -24.15 -0.02
N ALA A 112 -5.73 -24.70 0.39
CA ALA A 112 -5.56 -25.42 1.65
C ALA A 112 -5.15 -24.50 2.81
N GLY A 113 -5.09 -23.18 2.57
CA GLY A 113 -4.62 -22.17 3.51
C GLY A 113 -3.10 -22.15 3.71
N PHE A 114 -2.66 -21.20 4.53
CA PHE A 114 -1.29 -21.04 4.99
C PHE A 114 -1.27 -20.60 6.45
N HIS A 115 -0.17 -20.86 7.14
CA HIS A 115 -0.02 -20.46 8.55
C HIS A 115 0.23 -18.95 8.66
N PRO A 116 -0.45 -18.22 9.55
CA PRO A 116 -0.36 -16.76 9.66
C PRO A 116 1.04 -16.25 10.02
N GLY A 117 1.72 -16.88 10.98
CA GLY A 117 3.11 -16.50 11.37
C GLY A 117 4.24 -17.17 10.58
N LYS A 118 4.02 -18.34 9.99
CA LYS A 118 5.00 -19.10 9.21
C LYS A 118 4.43 -19.32 7.82
N THR A 119 4.33 -18.25 7.03
CA THR A 119 3.56 -18.22 5.78
C THR A 119 3.91 -19.34 4.80
N ARG A 120 5.13 -19.89 4.85
CA ARG A 120 5.58 -21.04 4.03
C ARG A 120 5.02 -22.39 4.49
N MET A 121 4.33 -22.48 5.61
CA MET A 121 3.79 -23.71 6.19
C MET A 121 2.27 -23.78 6.07
N ARG A 122 1.73 -25.00 6.05
CA ARG A 122 0.29 -25.27 6.21
C ARG A 122 -0.24 -24.71 7.53
N PRO A 123 -1.55 -24.44 7.66
CA PRO A 123 -2.14 -23.89 8.89
C PRO A 123 -1.81 -24.68 10.16
N ASP A 124 -1.68 -26.01 10.05
CA ASP A 124 -1.36 -26.93 11.15
C ASP A 124 0.16 -27.16 11.34
N MET A 125 1.00 -26.47 10.57
CA MET A 125 2.46 -26.64 10.52
C MET A 125 2.93 -28.06 10.14
N SER A 126 2.08 -28.90 9.56
CA SER A 126 2.44 -30.28 9.19
C SER A 126 3.43 -30.37 8.03
N GLY A 127 3.63 -29.28 7.27
CA GLY A 127 4.54 -29.22 6.14
C GLY A 127 4.42 -27.93 5.35
N SER A 128 4.97 -27.92 4.13
CA SER A 128 4.94 -26.76 3.23
C SER A 128 3.52 -26.45 2.73
N ALA A 129 3.17 -25.17 2.68
CA ALA A 129 1.94 -24.70 2.05
C ALA A 129 2.09 -24.71 0.53
N ALA A 130 1.36 -25.60 -0.14
CA ALA A 130 1.29 -25.63 -1.60
C ALA A 130 0.48 -24.44 -2.12
N TYR A 131 0.89 -23.89 -3.27
CA TYR A 131 0.24 -22.73 -3.88
C TYR A 131 0.23 -22.77 -5.39
N TYR A 132 -0.67 -21.99 -5.97
CA TYR A 132 -0.71 -21.62 -7.38
C TYR A 132 -0.05 -20.25 -7.58
N SER A 133 0.54 -19.99 -8.75
CA SER A 133 1.06 -18.66 -9.08
C SER A 133 -0.06 -17.63 -9.26
N ARG A 134 0.27 -16.33 -9.23
CA ARG A 134 -0.73 -15.27 -9.43
C ARG A 134 -1.31 -15.29 -10.84
N SER A 135 -0.51 -15.72 -11.81
CA SER A 135 -0.94 -15.96 -13.18
C SER A 135 -2.01 -17.07 -13.28
N GLN A 136 -1.94 -18.10 -12.43
CA GLN A 136 -2.94 -19.16 -12.37
C GLN A 136 -4.18 -18.77 -11.55
N ARG A 137 -3.96 -18.00 -10.47
CA ARG A 137 -4.97 -17.58 -9.49
C ARG A 137 -4.72 -16.10 -9.15
N PRO A 138 -5.34 -15.16 -9.89
CA PRO A 138 -5.18 -13.74 -9.64
C PRO A 138 -5.54 -13.36 -8.19
N VAL A 139 -4.88 -12.33 -7.69
CA VAL A 139 -5.03 -11.84 -6.31
C VAL A 139 -5.42 -10.38 -6.31
N THR A 140 -6.00 -9.94 -5.19
CA THR A 140 -6.26 -8.53 -4.93
C THR A 140 -5.26 -8.02 -3.90
N TYR A 141 -4.65 -6.87 -4.17
CA TYR A 141 -3.73 -6.20 -3.26
C TYR A 141 -4.46 -5.16 -2.42
N TYR A 142 -4.00 -4.98 -1.19
CA TYR A 142 -4.57 -4.07 -0.21
C TYR A 142 -3.49 -3.30 0.53
N PHE A 143 -3.69 -1.98 0.63
CA PHE A 143 -3.04 -1.14 1.62
C PHE A 143 -3.54 -1.54 3.02
N THR A 144 -2.59 -1.74 3.91
CA THR A 144 -2.80 -1.96 5.33
C THR A 144 -2.02 -0.93 6.12
N ASP A 145 -2.20 -0.91 7.44
CA ASP A 145 -1.52 -0.01 8.37
C ASP A 145 -1.75 1.47 8.08
N PHE A 146 -2.73 2.07 8.76
CA PHE A 146 -3.10 3.48 8.58
C PHE A 146 -2.55 4.37 9.71
N ARG A 147 -1.48 3.96 10.40
CA ARG A 147 -0.88 4.71 11.53
C ARG A 147 -0.48 6.13 11.15
N GLU A 148 0.12 6.28 9.98
CA GLU A 148 0.56 7.58 9.44
C GLU A 148 -0.48 8.23 8.54
N ALA A 149 -1.60 7.55 8.28
CA ALA A 149 -2.60 8.05 7.36
C ALA A 149 -3.33 9.24 7.96
N ARG A 150 -3.63 10.23 7.13
CA ARG A 150 -4.32 11.46 7.53
C ARG A 150 -5.35 11.84 6.47
N ARG A 151 -6.50 12.29 6.95
CA ARG A 151 -7.58 12.83 6.10
C ARG A 151 -7.52 14.35 6.09
N TYR A 152 -7.47 14.90 4.89
CA TYR A 152 -7.46 16.32 4.58
C TYR A 152 -8.80 16.67 3.91
N PRO A 153 -9.65 17.47 4.56
CA PRO A 153 -10.92 17.90 3.97
C PRO A 153 -10.66 18.65 2.65
N THR A 154 -11.43 18.32 1.62
CA THR A 154 -11.30 18.86 0.25
C THR A 154 -11.44 20.39 0.16
N GLU A 155 -11.95 21.05 1.22
CA GLU A 155 -12.14 22.51 1.30
C GLU A 155 -11.02 23.27 2.03
N ALA A 156 -10.01 22.59 2.59
CA ALA A 156 -8.88 23.22 3.28
C ALA A 156 -7.56 22.91 2.58
N ALA A 157 -6.78 23.94 2.25
CA ALA A 157 -5.42 23.75 1.75
C ALA A 157 -4.61 22.92 2.77
N PRO A 158 -3.93 21.84 2.36
CA PRO A 158 -3.24 20.95 3.29
C PRO A 158 -1.97 21.65 3.82
N LEU A 159 -2.06 22.20 5.03
CA LEU A 159 -0.92 22.63 5.83
C LEU A 159 -0.83 21.68 7.04
N VAL A 160 0.24 20.89 7.12
CA VAL A 160 0.44 19.87 8.16
C VAL A 160 1.07 20.48 9.42
N SER A 161 0.61 20.04 10.60
CA SER A 161 1.33 20.17 11.88
C SER A 161 1.90 18.79 12.27
N PRO A 162 3.15 18.69 12.77
CA PRO A 162 3.84 17.40 12.98
C PRO A 162 3.40 16.64 14.25
N SER A 163 3.38 15.30 14.17
CA SER A 163 3.34 14.39 15.33
C SER A 163 4.75 14.09 15.84
N ALA A 164 4.89 13.87 17.15
CA ALA A 164 6.13 14.00 17.94
C ALA A 164 7.22 12.90 17.77
N ASP A 165 7.14 12.02 16.77
CA ASP A 165 8.09 10.90 16.61
C ASP A 165 9.01 11.11 15.38
N GLU A 166 9.99 11.99 15.48
CA GLU A 166 11.00 12.20 14.44
C GLU A 166 12.43 12.23 14.99
N ASP A 167 13.05 11.05 15.10
CA ASP A 167 14.49 10.87 15.22
C ASP A 167 14.97 9.94 14.09
N ARG A 168 15.04 10.41 12.82
CA ARG A 168 15.72 9.65 11.75
C ARG A 168 16.00 10.42 10.45
N ILE A 169 17.18 11.07 10.44
CA ILE A 169 17.73 11.97 9.43
C ILE A 169 17.97 11.30 8.05
N GLU A 170 17.14 11.68 7.08
CA GLU A 170 17.32 11.58 5.61
C GLU A 170 17.39 13.00 5.01
N PRO A 171 17.87 13.25 3.77
CA PRO A 171 18.16 14.60 3.24
C PRO A 171 17.01 15.61 3.27
N GLU A 172 15.79 15.13 3.51
CA GLU A 172 14.61 15.91 3.86
C GLU A 172 14.53 16.31 5.35
N HIS A 173 15.59 16.21 6.13
CA HIS A 173 15.63 16.69 7.53
C HIS A 173 16.27 18.08 7.65
N GLU A 174 16.73 18.66 6.55
CA GLU A 174 17.28 20.02 6.53
C GLU A 174 16.20 21.05 6.08
N GLY A 175 15.15 21.22 6.89
CA GLY A 175 14.19 22.32 6.68
C GLY A 175 12.93 22.22 7.55
N PRO A 176 12.26 23.37 7.86
CA PRO A 176 11.07 23.38 8.71
C PRO A 176 9.96 22.45 8.18
N LEU A 177 9.50 21.53 9.02
CA LEU A 177 8.56 20.44 8.71
C LEU A 177 7.13 20.91 8.35
N LEU A 178 6.83 22.19 8.50
CA LEU A 178 5.47 22.77 8.47
C LEU A 178 4.87 22.97 7.05
N ALA A 179 5.49 22.46 5.98
CA ALA A 179 5.08 22.78 4.60
C ALA A 179 5.31 21.63 3.59
N ARG A 180 4.92 20.39 3.92
CA ARG A 180 5.06 19.25 3.00
C ARG A 180 3.70 18.76 2.55
N ASP A 181 3.51 18.71 1.23
CA ASP A 181 2.33 18.11 0.61
C ASP A 181 2.31 16.59 0.94
N PRO A 182 1.32 16.12 1.71
CA PRO A 182 1.26 14.72 2.14
C PRO A 182 0.99 13.78 0.96
N PHE A 183 0.31 14.24 -0.08
CA PHE A 183 0.05 13.43 -1.28
C PHE A 183 1.33 13.26 -2.09
N ALA A 184 2.14 14.30 -2.22
CA ALA A 184 3.47 14.21 -2.84
C ALA A 184 4.43 13.31 -2.06
N ALA A 185 4.26 13.18 -0.74
CA ALA A 185 5.02 12.23 0.08
C ALA A 185 4.64 10.77 -0.23
N ASP A 186 3.35 10.48 -0.41
CA ASP A 186 2.90 9.15 -0.84
C ASP A 186 3.46 8.78 -2.22
N ILE A 187 3.51 9.73 -3.17
CA ILE A 187 4.10 9.50 -4.50
C ILE A 187 5.58 9.11 -4.39
N TYR A 188 6.33 9.80 -3.53
CA TYR A 188 7.73 9.47 -3.28
C TYR A 188 7.87 8.05 -2.72
N SER A 189 7.09 7.71 -1.69
CA SER A 189 7.12 6.37 -1.09
C SER A 189 6.72 5.27 -2.06
N MET A 190 5.71 5.51 -2.90
CA MET A 190 5.34 4.59 -3.98
C MET A 190 6.50 4.42 -4.97
N GLY A 191 7.14 5.51 -5.40
CA GLY A 191 8.31 5.46 -6.28
C GLY A 191 9.48 4.69 -5.66
N LYS A 192 9.72 4.86 -4.36
CA LYS A 192 10.73 4.11 -3.60
C LYS A 192 10.42 2.62 -3.49
N LEU A 193 9.16 2.26 -3.22
CA LEU A 193 8.71 0.87 -3.24
C LEU A 193 8.99 0.24 -4.60
N LEU A 194 8.57 0.89 -5.69
CA LEU A 194 8.78 0.38 -7.04
C LEU A 194 10.27 0.25 -7.39
N GLN A 195 11.09 1.22 -6.98
CA GLN A 195 12.54 1.17 -7.20
C GLN A 195 13.20 0.01 -6.45
N THR A 196 12.78 -0.25 -5.20
CA THR A 196 13.40 -1.26 -4.34
C THR A 196 12.95 -2.66 -4.70
N ASP A 197 11.65 -2.86 -4.96
CA ASP A 197 11.08 -4.19 -5.18
C ASP A 197 11.23 -4.66 -6.63
N PHE A 198 11.37 -3.72 -7.57
CA PHE A 198 11.50 -4.02 -9.00
C PHE A 198 12.71 -3.33 -9.66
N PRO A 199 13.95 -3.57 -9.18
CA PRO A 199 15.14 -2.90 -9.69
C PRO A 199 15.43 -3.20 -11.18
N ASN A 200 14.90 -4.31 -11.70
CA ASN A 200 15.06 -4.73 -13.10
C ASN A 200 13.90 -4.28 -14.00
N ALA A 201 12.89 -3.58 -13.48
CA ALA A 201 11.78 -3.05 -14.28
C ALA A 201 12.18 -1.75 -14.99
N HIS A 202 13.14 -1.82 -15.91
CA HIS A 202 13.71 -0.65 -16.61
C HIS A 202 12.67 0.20 -17.35
N PHE A 203 11.57 -0.42 -17.80
CA PHE A 203 10.45 0.28 -18.43
C PHE A 203 9.73 1.28 -17.49
N LEU A 204 9.88 1.13 -16.17
CA LEU A 204 9.36 2.07 -15.17
C LEU A 204 10.35 3.16 -14.79
N ALA A 205 11.63 3.01 -15.13
CA ALA A 205 12.70 3.86 -14.61
C ALA A 205 12.46 5.37 -14.83
N PRO A 206 11.98 5.84 -16.01
CA PRO A 206 11.68 7.26 -16.18
C PRO A 206 10.54 7.76 -15.28
N LEU A 207 9.50 6.94 -15.07
CA LEU A 207 8.39 7.29 -14.19
C LEU A 207 8.86 7.34 -12.72
N ILE A 208 9.58 6.32 -12.28
CA ILE A 208 10.13 6.23 -10.92
C ILE A 208 11.05 7.42 -10.63
N ALA A 209 11.91 7.79 -11.57
CA ALA A 209 12.84 8.91 -11.42
C ALA A 209 12.12 10.23 -11.07
N ASP A 210 10.97 10.49 -11.68
CA ASP A 210 10.18 11.68 -11.42
C ASP A 210 9.39 11.58 -10.10
N MET A 211 8.89 10.38 -9.75
CA MET A 211 8.19 10.14 -8.48
C MET A 211 9.08 10.37 -7.26
N ILE A 212 10.39 10.08 -7.37
CA ILE A 212 11.34 10.16 -6.25
C ILE A 212 12.15 11.46 -6.22
N LEU A 213 11.73 12.50 -6.96
CA LEU A 213 12.39 13.80 -6.95
C LEU A 213 12.44 14.38 -5.53
N LYS A 214 13.56 15.05 -5.20
CA LYS A 214 13.73 15.66 -3.88
C LYS A 214 12.72 16.77 -3.62
N ASP A 215 12.42 17.57 -4.64
CA ASP A 215 11.41 18.63 -4.58
C ASP A 215 10.00 18.01 -4.70
N PRO A 216 9.15 18.08 -3.65
CA PRO A 216 7.79 17.54 -3.70
C PRO A 216 6.92 18.18 -4.78
N ALA A 217 7.11 19.47 -5.09
CA ALA A 217 6.31 20.18 -6.09
C ALA A 217 6.67 19.78 -7.53
N ALA A 218 7.84 19.16 -7.73
CA ALA A 218 8.27 18.65 -9.02
C ALA A 218 7.81 17.20 -9.28
N ARG A 219 7.23 16.52 -8.28
CA ARG A 219 6.73 15.15 -8.42
C ARG A 219 5.40 15.17 -9.19
N PRO A 220 5.12 14.13 -10.00
CA PRO A 220 3.82 13.99 -10.62
C PRO A 220 2.73 13.73 -9.57
N SER A 221 1.52 14.22 -9.84
CA SER A 221 0.31 13.81 -9.12
C SER A 221 -0.03 12.34 -9.39
N ILE A 222 -0.89 11.75 -8.56
CA ILE A 222 -1.29 10.34 -8.75
C ILE A 222 -2.01 10.11 -10.09
N ASP A 223 -2.76 11.08 -10.59
CA ASP A 223 -3.43 10.99 -11.90
C ASP A 223 -2.42 11.00 -13.05
N GLU A 224 -1.37 11.83 -12.97
CA GLU A 224 -0.27 11.83 -13.94
C GLU A 224 0.53 10.52 -13.88
N VAL A 225 0.77 9.97 -12.69
CA VAL A 225 1.42 8.66 -12.52
C VAL A 225 0.60 7.56 -13.20
N ILE A 226 -0.72 7.53 -12.99
CA ILE A 226 -1.60 6.53 -13.61
C ILE A 226 -1.63 6.68 -15.14
N ALA A 227 -1.73 7.91 -15.65
CA ALA A 227 -1.72 8.15 -17.09
C ALA A 227 -0.41 7.66 -17.73
N ARG A 228 0.74 8.03 -17.14
CA ARG A 228 2.05 7.59 -17.62
C ARG A 228 2.24 6.08 -17.50
N PHE A 229 1.76 5.47 -16.42
CA PHE A 229 1.79 4.02 -16.25
C PHE A 229 0.93 3.31 -17.30
N ALA A 230 -0.24 3.85 -17.65
CA ALA A 230 -1.08 3.32 -18.71
C ALA A 230 -0.39 3.38 -20.10
N ASP A 231 0.32 4.47 -20.39
CA ASP A 231 1.13 4.58 -21.61
C ASP A 231 2.24 3.52 -21.64
N ILE A 232 2.98 3.37 -20.53
CA ILE A 232 4.02 2.34 -20.37
C ILE A 232 3.41 0.95 -20.57
N ARG A 233 2.30 0.65 -19.89
CA ARG A 233 1.56 -0.62 -19.98
C ARG A 233 1.21 -0.97 -21.42
N SER A 234 0.74 0.02 -22.19
CA SER A 234 0.30 -0.13 -23.57
C SER A 234 1.46 -0.47 -24.54
N ALA A 235 2.69 -0.11 -24.17
CA ALA A 235 3.88 -0.40 -24.95
C ALA A 235 4.46 -1.81 -24.69
N ILE A 236 4.01 -2.51 -23.64
CA ILE A 236 4.51 -3.86 -23.30
C ILE A 236 3.75 -4.90 -24.13
N SER A 237 4.47 -5.62 -24.98
CA SER A 237 3.89 -6.69 -25.79
C SER A 237 3.44 -7.91 -24.96
N PRO A 238 2.49 -8.72 -25.46
CA PRO A 238 2.10 -9.97 -24.81
C PRO A 238 3.27 -10.92 -24.52
N LEU A 239 4.29 -10.94 -25.38
CA LEU A 239 5.48 -11.75 -25.18
C LEU A 239 6.29 -11.26 -23.98
N GLN A 240 6.52 -9.95 -23.87
CA GLN A 240 7.25 -9.36 -22.73
C GLN A 240 6.50 -9.55 -21.40
N LEU A 241 5.16 -9.55 -21.42
CA LEU A 241 4.35 -9.84 -20.24
C LEU A 241 4.53 -11.27 -19.72
N ALA A 242 4.74 -12.22 -20.63
CA ALA A 242 4.95 -13.63 -20.29
C ALA A 242 6.39 -13.94 -19.85
N LEU A 243 7.33 -13.01 -20.00
CA LEU A 243 8.72 -13.22 -19.58
C LEU A 243 8.83 -13.25 -18.05
N PRO A 244 9.78 -14.05 -17.52
CA PRO A 244 10.19 -13.96 -16.13
C PRO A 244 10.65 -12.54 -15.77
N ILE A 245 10.37 -12.11 -14.55
CA ILE A 245 10.77 -10.77 -14.07
C ILE A 245 12.28 -10.51 -14.15
N LEU A 246 13.09 -11.56 -14.11
CA LEU A 246 14.56 -11.49 -14.20
C LEU A 246 15.06 -11.29 -15.63
N ASP A 247 14.22 -11.51 -16.65
CA ASP A 247 14.60 -11.49 -18.07
C ASP A 247 14.21 -10.17 -18.76
N LEU A 248 13.86 -9.14 -17.99
CA LEU A 248 13.61 -7.78 -18.49
C LEU A 248 14.96 -7.11 -18.83
N LEU A 249 15.51 -7.50 -19.99
CA LEU A 249 16.73 -6.98 -20.63
C LEU A 249 16.52 -5.60 -21.28
#